data_AF-A0A0L1IZ98-F1
#
_entry.id   AF-A0A0L1IZ98-F1
#
_cell.length_a   1.000
_cell.length_b   1.000
_cell.length_c   1.000
_cell.angle_alpha   90.00
_cell.angle_beta   90.00
_cell.angle_gamma   90.00
#
_symmetry.space_group_name_H-M   'P 1'
#
loop_
_entity.id
_entity.type
_entity.pdbx_description
1 polymer ?
#
loop_
_entity_poly.entity_id
_entity_poly.type
_entity_poly.pdbx_seq_one_letter_code
_entity_poly.pdbx_strand_id
1 'polypeptide(L)'
;MGFFDHLQKGGGFSLQPKKPQIRKVVQTRPAPPSRTSSLTPGTSSRASPSDKPKRTQGSGSRSVSRDPDLPSSKRRLNTPSQNRKRPTPEQRLSSDDDSSDTDTSFEVRKRARTGDSAEPDLERRVRSLKAFSEGGVKSLPIVHAADITSVQKAGCFKPAFGGTGRPTEIFLQYPSASPKERYNLVVPRDKDDFRPIDDIFQVIETVSQHYIPEDEADYFDNESTGIKRRLRRALAHASEAEFRNVVTDYNDAIERLRRDGSIAKKLDSTHRLNLPLVERILTQIYSRTVSPRVESLRQYENGTDNVYGELLPRFISTIFKETGLKSGQVFVDLGSGVGNVVLQAALEIGCESWGCEMMQNACELAELQQAEFRARCRLWGIAPGKTHLVRGDFLKEQSIIDVLKRADVILINNQAFTPQLNNELINHFLDMKEGCQIVSLKSFVPAGHKIQSRNLNSPINLLKVKQREYWSNSVSWTDVGGTYFIATKDSSRLRAFAESMG
;
A
#
# COMPACT_ATOMS: atom_id res chain seq x y z
N MET A 1 -6.90 -8.96 2.06
CA MET A 1 -5.86 -8.34 1.23
C MET A 1 -5.44 -7.09 1.96
N GLY A 2 -4.18 -7.03 2.40
CA GLY A 2 -3.61 -5.87 3.09
C GLY A 2 -3.14 -4.79 2.11
N PHE A 3 -2.96 -3.59 2.64
CA PHE A 3 -2.52 -2.35 1.99
C PHE A 3 -1.47 -2.49 0.88
N PHE A 4 -0.50 -3.41 1.03
CA PHE A 4 0.61 -3.61 0.10
C PHE A 4 0.60 -4.95 -0.66
N ASP A 5 -0.39 -5.83 -0.45
CA ASP A 5 -0.44 -7.15 -1.11
C ASP A 5 -0.63 -7.05 -2.62
N HIS A 6 -1.19 -5.93 -3.10
CA HIS A 6 -1.42 -5.66 -4.52
C HIS A 6 -0.13 -5.37 -5.29
N LEU A 7 0.91 -4.84 -4.63
CA LEU A 7 2.19 -4.49 -5.27
C LEU A 7 3.09 -5.71 -5.53
N GLN A 8 2.85 -6.83 -4.86
CA GLN A 8 3.59 -8.08 -5.09
C GLN A 8 3.08 -8.88 -6.29
N LYS A 9 1.91 -8.54 -6.85
CA LYS A 9 1.30 -9.25 -7.97
C LYS A 9 1.68 -8.61 -9.30
N GLY A 10 2.93 -8.82 -9.71
CA GLY A 10 3.35 -8.65 -11.10
C GLY A 10 2.86 -9.83 -11.95
N GLY A 11 1.60 -9.79 -12.39
CA GLY A 11 1.03 -10.81 -13.28
C GLY A 11 -0.48 -10.66 -13.41
N GLY A 12 -0.96 -10.31 -14.60
CA GLY A 12 -2.37 -9.99 -14.85
C GLY A 12 -3.32 -11.14 -14.51
N PHE A 13 -4.44 -10.80 -13.85
CA PHE A 13 -5.59 -11.69 -13.72
C PHE A 13 -6.89 -10.90 -13.83
N SER A 14 -7.76 -11.30 -14.77
CA SER A 14 -9.13 -10.81 -14.90
C SER A 14 -10.04 -11.64 -13.99
N LEU A 15 -10.80 -10.98 -13.12
CA LEU A 15 -11.87 -11.62 -12.35
C LEU A 15 -13.18 -11.52 -13.13
N GLN A 16 -13.73 -12.65 -13.56
CA GLN A 16 -15.10 -12.69 -14.08
C GLN A 16 -16.10 -12.49 -12.94
N PRO A 17 -17.14 -11.65 -13.12
CA PRO A 17 -18.12 -11.36 -12.09
C PRO A 17 -19.04 -12.56 -11.84
N LYS A 18 -19.11 -13.03 -10.59
CA LYS A 18 -20.16 -13.97 -10.16
C LYS A 18 -21.50 -13.23 -10.08
N LYS A 19 -22.52 -13.78 -10.77
CA LYS A 19 -23.90 -13.26 -10.79
C LYS A 19 -24.51 -13.17 -9.37
N PRO A 20 -25.30 -12.14 -9.06
CA PRO A 20 -25.96 -12.00 -7.76
C PRO A 20 -27.10 -13.02 -7.59
N GLN A 21 -27.07 -13.77 -6.48
CA GLN A 21 -28.20 -14.60 -6.05
C GLN A 21 -29.19 -13.74 -5.26
N ILE A 22 -30.39 -13.54 -5.82
CA ILE A 22 -31.52 -12.90 -5.16
C ILE A 22 -32.17 -13.92 -4.22
N ARG A 23 -32.10 -13.71 -2.90
CA ARG A 23 -32.95 -14.43 -1.93
C ARG A 23 -34.19 -13.57 -1.64
N LYS A 24 -35.36 -14.08 -2.05
CA LYS A 24 -36.68 -13.53 -1.68
C LYS A 24 -36.88 -13.68 -0.17
N VAL A 25 -37.13 -12.57 0.52
CA VAL A 25 -37.59 -12.57 1.92
C VAL A 25 -39.11 -12.64 1.90
N VAL A 26 -39.68 -13.74 2.40
CA VAL A 26 -41.12 -13.89 2.64
C VAL A 26 -41.39 -13.38 4.06
N GLN A 27 -42.17 -12.29 4.18
CA GLN A 27 -42.67 -11.77 5.44
C GLN A 27 -43.84 -12.65 5.92
N THR A 28 -43.71 -13.29 7.08
CA THR A 28 -44.84 -13.91 7.81
C THR A 28 -45.14 -13.11 9.08
N ARG A 29 -46.40 -12.67 9.19
CA ARG A 29 -46.98 -11.99 10.37
C ARG A 29 -47.07 -12.96 11.57
N PRO A 30 -46.89 -12.50 12.82
CA PRO A 30 -47.11 -13.34 14.00
C PRO A 30 -48.60 -13.45 14.37
N ALA A 31 -49.02 -14.65 14.78
CA ALA A 31 -50.34 -14.94 15.34
C ALA A 31 -50.32 -14.92 16.89
N PRO A 32 -51.45 -14.64 17.58
CA PRO A 32 -51.53 -14.43 19.04
C PRO A 32 -51.53 -15.73 19.86
N PRO A 33 -51.27 -15.67 21.18
CA PRO A 33 -50.95 -16.85 22.01
C PRO A 33 -52.19 -17.65 22.43
N SER A 34 -52.03 -18.98 22.48
CA SER A 34 -53.05 -19.95 22.89
C SER A 34 -52.84 -20.45 24.34
N ARG A 35 -53.98 -20.74 24.98
CA ARG A 35 -54.15 -21.26 26.34
C ARG A 35 -53.89 -22.78 26.47
N THR A 36 -53.55 -23.16 27.69
CA THR A 36 -53.26 -24.48 28.30
C THR A 36 -54.39 -25.52 28.32
N SER A 37 -54.04 -26.81 28.18
CA SER A 37 -54.55 -28.00 28.92
C SER A 37 -54.02 -29.30 28.24
N SER A 38 -53.08 -30.06 28.82
CA SER A 38 -53.20 -31.18 29.78
C SER A 38 -53.45 -32.58 29.17
N LEU A 39 -52.63 -33.54 29.65
CA LEU A 39 -52.80 -35.01 29.76
C LEU A 39 -51.98 -35.96 28.84
N THR A 40 -51.43 -36.96 29.54
CA THR A 40 -50.45 -38.04 29.31
C THR A 40 -51.08 -39.37 28.80
N PRO A 41 -50.44 -40.56 28.86
CA PRO A 41 -49.17 -41.07 28.28
C PRO A 41 -49.32 -42.47 27.60
N GLY A 42 -48.24 -43.01 27.02
CA GLY A 42 -48.08 -44.47 26.74
C GLY A 42 -46.92 -44.77 25.76
N THR A 43 -45.78 -45.34 26.21
CA THR A 43 -45.40 -46.77 26.16
C THR A 43 -45.45 -47.38 24.74
N SER A 44 -44.47 -48.11 24.18
CA SER A 44 -43.27 -48.79 24.68
C SER A 44 -42.48 -49.40 23.50
N SER A 45 -41.20 -49.74 23.73
CA SER A 45 -40.48 -50.92 23.17
C SER A 45 -40.12 -50.91 21.66
N ARG A 46 -39.06 -51.53 21.12
CA ARG A 46 -37.87 -52.28 21.56
C ARG A 46 -37.12 -52.72 20.28
N ALA A 47 -35.84 -53.08 20.42
CA ALA A 47 -35.03 -53.98 19.56
C ALA A 47 -34.09 -53.40 18.48
N SER A 48 -32.79 -53.53 18.77
CA SER A 48 -31.66 -53.80 17.85
C SER A 48 -31.70 -55.28 17.33
N PRO A 49 -30.70 -55.88 16.63
CA PRO A 49 -29.39 -55.42 16.10
C PRO A 49 -28.94 -56.01 14.71
N SER A 50 -27.66 -55.79 14.34
CA SER A 50 -26.74 -56.68 13.54
C SER A 50 -26.90 -56.74 12.00
N ASP A 51 -25.91 -57.01 11.12
CA ASP A 51 -24.45 -57.19 11.13
C ASP A 51 -23.94 -57.20 9.65
N LYS A 52 -22.82 -56.51 9.33
CA LYS A 52 -21.69 -56.88 8.41
C LYS A 52 -21.93 -57.37 6.93
N PRO A 53 -20.90 -57.79 6.13
CA PRO A 53 -19.86 -56.96 5.46
C PRO A 53 -19.53 -57.44 3.99
N LYS A 54 -18.56 -56.81 3.26
CA LYS A 54 -17.48 -57.51 2.49
C LYS A 54 -16.47 -56.61 1.73
N ARG A 55 -15.21 -57.12 1.70
CA ARG A 55 -13.94 -56.71 1.01
C ARG A 55 -13.99 -57.06 -0.51
N THR A 56 -13.10 -56.62 -1.43
CA THR A 56 -11.65 -56.92 -1.67
C THR A 56 -11.18 -56.14 -2.93
N GLN A 57 -10.03 -55.46 -3.03
CA GLN A 57 -8.62 -55.85 -3.35
C GLN A 57 -8.24 -56.30 -4.80
N GLY A 58 -7.12 -55.75 -5.32
CA GLY A 58 -6.21 -56.30 -6.37
C GLY A 58 -6.19 -55.53 -7.72
N SER A 59 -5.19 -54.74 -8.12
CA SER A 59 -3.77 -55.00 -8.50
C SER A 59 -3.55 -55.33 -10.00
N GLY A 60 -2.63 -54.63 -10.68
CA GLY A 60 -2.10 -55.02 -12.00
C GLY A 60 -1.17 -53.97 -12.64
N SER A 61 0.07 -54.37 -12.93
CA SER A 61 1.25 -53.56 -13.29
C SER A 61 1.88 -53.97 -14.64
N ARG A 62 2.82 -53.15 -15.17
CA ARG A 62 3.95 -53.39 -16.13
C ARG A 62 3.84 -52.64 -17.47
N SER A 63 4.69 -51.64 -17.82
CA SER A 63 6.14 -51.61 -18.24
C SER A 63 6.34 -52.05 -19.72
N VAL A 64 7.23 -51.55 -20.61
CA VAL A 64 8.62 -51.04 -20.57
C VAL A 64 9.02 -50.39 -21.95
N SER A 65 10.03 -49.49 -21.98
CA SER A 65 11.11 -49.26 -23.01
C SER A 65 10.79 -48.66 -24.41
N ARG A 66 11.64 -47.90 -25.15
CA ARG A 66 13.12 -47.72 -25.24
C ARG A 66 13.47 -46.49 -26.15
N ASP A 67 14.59 -45.79 -25.87
CA ASP A 67 15.38 -44.84 -26.73
C ASP A 67 16.28 -45.61 -27.76
N PRO A 68 17.24 -45.03 -28.56
CA PRO A 68 17.69 -43.62 -28.83
C PRO A 68 17.95 -43.29 -30.35
N ASP A 69 18.37 -42.05 -30.70
CA ASP A 69 19.62 -41.72 -31.45
C ASP A 69 19.70 -40.29 -32.09
N LEU A 70 20.93 -39.75 -32.10
CA LEU A 70 21.48 -38.46 -32.61
C LEU A 70 22.02 -38.60 -34.07
N PRO A 71 22.84 -37.69 -34.69
CA PRO A 71 22.94 -36.21 -34.76
C PRO A 71 23.19 -35.68 -36.23
N SER A 72 23.61 -34.40 -36.36
CA SER A 72 24.42 -33.74 -37.42
C SER A 72 23.68 -32.68 -38.25
N SER A 73 24.26 -31.62 -38.82
CA SER A 73 25.48 -30.81 -38.61
C SER A 73 25.36 -29.57 -39.53
N LYS A 74 26.23 -28.57 -39.30
CA LYS A 74 26.65 -27.47 -40.19
C LYS A 74 25.73 -26.24 -40.29
N ARG A 75 26.20 -25.01 -40.52
CA ARG A 75 27.45 -24.24 -40.28
C ARG A 75 27.19 -22.88 -40.97
N ARG A 76 27.74 -21.79 -40.41
CA ARG A 76 28.01 -20.47 -41.04
C ARG A 76 26.82 -19.52 -41.25
N LEU A 77 26.94 -18.19 -41.23
CA LEU A 77 27.83 -17.15 -40.67
C LEU A 77 27.19 -15.81 -41.16
N ASN A 78 27.42 -14.73 -40.41
CA ASN A 78 27.35 -13.30 -40.78
C ASN A 78 26.02 -12.50 -40.67
N THR A 79 26.09 -11.54 -39.74
CA THR A 79 25.39 -10.25 -39.53
C THR A 79 25.39 -9.31 -40.77
N PRO A 80 24.63 -8.16 -40.85
CA PRO A 80 24.24 -7.23 -39.76
C PRO A 80 22.82 -6.57 -39.84
N SER A 81 22.54 -5.77 -38.80
CA SER A 81 21.49 -4.75 -38.54
C SER A 81 20.36 -4.49 -39.56
N GLN A 82 19.11 -4.38 -39.07
CA GLN A 82 18.36 -3.11 -39.06
C GLN A 82 16.95 -3.26 -38.44
N ASN A 83 16.58 -2.25 -37.65
CA ASN A 83 15.25 -1.99 -37.11
C ASN A 83 14.15 -2.01 -38.19
N ARG A 84 13.13 -2.86 -38.04
CA ARG A 84 11.82 -2.64 -38.69
C ARG A 84 10.66 -2.96 -37.76
N LYS A 85 9.88 -1.89 -37.54
CA LYS A 85 8.55 -1.83 -36.93
C LYS A 85 7.63 -2.87 -37.57
N ARG A 86 6.87 -3.61 -36.75
CA ARG A 86 5.78 -4.46 -37.22
C ARG A 86 4.55 -3.60 -37.57
N PRO A 87 3.90 -3.81 -38.72
CA PRO A 87 2.62 -3.19 -39.03
C PRO A 87 1.46 -4.00 -38.42
N THR A 88 0.47 -3.29 -37.89
CA THR A 88 -0.85 -3.81 -37.48
C THR A 88 -1.70 -4.14 -38.71
N PRO A 89 -2.51 -5.21 -38.69
CA PRO A 89 -3.37 -5.57 -39.82
C PRO A 89 -4.65 -4.75 -39.85
N GLU A 90 -4.96 -4.17 -41.02
CA GLU A 90 -6.27 -3.64 -41.38
C GLU A 90 -7.24 -4.80 -41.67
N GLN A 91 -8.42 -4.78 -41.04
CA GLN A 91 -9.58 -5.55 -41.52
C GLN A 91 -10.60 -4.57 -42.09
N ARG A 92 -10.80 -4.67 -43.41
CA ARG A 92 -11.99 -4.20 -44.13
C ARG A 92 -13.18 -5.09 -43.81
N LEU A 93 -14.32 -4.51 -43.45
CA LEU A 93 -15.64 -5.08 -43.69
C LEU A 93 -16.61 -3.95 -44.08
N SER A 94 -17.45 -4.23 -45.08
CA SER A 94 -18.38 -3.32 -45.76
C SER A 94 -19.85 -3.65 -45.44
N SER A 95 -20.69 -2.63 -45.66
CA SER A 95 -22.15 -2.59 -45.98
C SER A 95 -23.23 -2.80 -44.90
N ASP A 96 -24.00 -1.71 -44.74
CA ASP A 96 -25.47 -1.51 -44.72
C ASP A 96 -26.39 -2.36 -43.83
N ASP A 97 -27.12 -1.73 -42.89
CA ASP A 97 -28.46 -1.15 -43.14
C ASP A 97 -29.05 -0.42 -41.90
N ASP A 98 -30.04 0.44 -42.16
CA ASP A 98 -30.72 1.48 -41.37
C ASP A 98 -31.28 1.15 -39.95
N SER A 99 -31.19 2.14 -39.03
CA SER A 99 -32.31 2.81 -38.30
C SER A 99 -32.02 3.23 -36.85
N SER A 100 -32.28 4.53 -36.59
CA SER A 100 -32.65 5.24 -35.34
C SER A 100 -31.98 4.87 -33.99
N ASP A 101 -31.21 5.80 -33.40
CA ASP A 101 -31.63 6.64 -32.25
C ASP A 101 -30.45 7.16 -31.41
N THR A 102 -30.55 8.44 -31.05
CA THR A 102 -29.89 9.15 -29.92
C THR A 102 -28.36 9.16 -29.85
N ASP A 103 -27.79 10.24 -30.39
CA ASP A 103 -26.38 10.62 -30.22
C ASP A 103 -26.12 11.11 -28.79
N THR A 104 -25.67 10.20 -27.92
CA THR A 104 -24.91 10.57 -26.71
C THR A 104 -23.46 10.18 -26.94
N SER A 105 -22.68 11.15 -27.41
CA SER A 105 -21.24 11.01 -27.64
C SER A 105 -20.52 10.58 -26.35
N PHE A 106 -20.16 9.31 -26.25
CA PHE A 106 -19.21 8.81 -25.26
C PHE A 106 -17.80 9.26 -25.66
N GLU A 107 -17.41 10.46 -25.24
CA GLU A 107 -16.00 10.84 -25.27
C GLU A 107 -15.21 9.96 -24.31
N VAL A 108 -14.48 8.98 -24.85
CA VAL A 108 -13.39 8.30 -24.16
C VAL A 108 -12.30 9.34 -23.92
N ARG A 109 -12.37 10.04 -22.79
CA ARG A 109 -11.36 11.00 -22.36
C ARG A 109 -10.02 10.28 -22.18
N LYS A 110 -9.16 10.50 -23.17
CA LYS A 110 -7.78 10.04 -23.22
C LYS A 110 -7.05 10.46 -21.94
N ARG A 111 -6.42 9.50 -21.27
CA ARG A 111 -5.54 9.66 -20.10
C ARG A 111 -4.68 10.93 -20.23
N ALA A 112 -4.99 11.97 -19.45
CA ALA A 112 -4.05 13.05 -19.26
C ALA A 112 -2.80 12.46 -18.59
N ARG A 113 -1.69 12.37 -19.31
CA ARG A 113 -0.38 12.19 -18.69
C ARG A 113 -0.20 13.41 -17.79
N THR A 114 -0.36 13.24 -16.49
CA THR A 114 0.03 14.22 -15.48
C THR A 114 1.54 14.39 -15.58
N GLY A 115 1.99 15.31 -16.44
CA GLY A 115 3.38 15.71 -16.55
C GLY A 115 3.95 16.00 -15.17
N ASP A 116 5.25 15.78 -15.00
CA ASP A 116 5.99 15.92 -13.74
C ASP A 116 6.18 17.40 -13.36
N SER A 117 5.07 18.15 -13.28
CA SER A 117 5.01 19.61 -13.21
C SER A 117 4.92 20.17 -11.78
N ALA A 118 5.30 19.38 -10.77
CA ALA A 118 5.43 19.91 -9.42
C ALA A 118 6.87 20.41 -9.27
N GLU A 119 7.03 21.72 -9.07
CA GLU A 119 8.33 22.35 -8.81
C GLU A 119 9.06 21.61 -7.67
N PRO A 120 10.35 21.28 -7.85
CA PRO A 120 11.10 20.53 -6.84
C PRO A 120 11.21 21.33 -5.55
N ASP A 121 11.02 20.64 -4.42
CA ASP A 121 11.24 21.21 -3.10
C ASP A 121 12.73 21.20 -2.74
N LEU A 122 13.42 22.31 -3.04
CA LEU A 122 14.84 22.46 -2.79
C LEU A 122 15.19 22.59 -1.29
N GLU A 123 14.22 22.79 -0.41
CA GLU A 123 14.44 22.84 1.04
C GLU A 123 14.47 21.44 1.66
N ARG A 124 13.87 20.45 0.97
CA ARG A 124 13.88 19.06 1.41
C ARG A 124 15.31 18.52 1.54
N ARG A 125 15.64 17.99 2.72
CA ARG A 125 16.91 17.30 3.02
C ARG A 125 16.66 15.83 3.31
N VAL A 126 16.95 14.96 2.35
CA VAL A 126 16.64 13.53 2.45
C VAL A 126 17.61 12.79 3.37
N ARG A 127 18.91 13.12 3.36
CA ARG A 127 19.91 12.37 4.13
C ARG A 127 19.73 12.55 5.64
N SER A 128 19.71 11.44 6.38
CA SER A 128 19.77 11.45 7.85
C SER A 128 21.22 11.42 8.34
N LEU A 129 21.74 12.56 8.80
CA LEU A 129 23.12 12.65 9.31
C LEU A 129 23.40 11.64 10.45
N LYS A 130 22.43 11.46 11.35
CA LYS A 130 22.49 10.51 12.47
C LYS A 130 22.56 9.03 12.03
N ALA A 131 22.09 8.73 10.83
CA ALA A 131 22.16 7.36 10.28
C ALA A 131 23.54 7.02 9.73
N PHE A 132 24.36 8.03 9.38
CA PHE A 132 25.69 7.86 8.82
C PHE A 132 26.82 8.17 9.82
N SER A 133 26.51 8.73 10.99
CA SER A 133 27.49 8.92 12.06
C SER A 133 27.91 7.58 12.65
N GLU A 134 29.20 7.25 12.61
CA GLU A 134 29.78 5.98 13.08
C GLU A 134 29.71 5.80 14.61
N GLY A 135 29.34 6.87 15.33
CA GLY A 135 29.07 6.86 16.77
C GLY A 135 27.72 6.24 17.14
N GLY A 136 27.70 4.92 17.32
CA GLY A 136 26.96 4.30 18.43
C GLY A 136 25.46 4.10 18.28
N VAL A 137 25.06 3.12 17.47
CA VAL A 137 23.91 2.28 17.86
C VAL A 137 24.28 0.82 17.76
N LYS A 138 24.45 0.19 18.93
CA LYS A 138 24.73 -1.25 19.06
C LYS A 138 23.54 -2.10 18.58
N SER A 139 22.31 -1.59 18.71
CA SER A 139 21.09 -2.26 18.25
C SER A 139 20.01 -1.24 17.87
N LEU A 140 19.41 -1.41 16.69
CA LEU A 140 18.20 -0.69 16.34
C LEU A 140 16.98 -1.53 16.76
N PRO A 141 15.96 -0.92 17.36
CA PRO A 141 14.71 -1.60 17.70
C PRO A 141 13.86 -1.76 16.43
N ILE A 142 14.32 -2.60 15.50
CA ILE A 142 13.55 -3.02 14.32
C ILE A 142 13.02 -4.44 14.54
N VAL A 143 11.88 -4.75 13.94
CA VAL A 143 11.43 -6.13 13.77
C VAL A 143 12.20 -6.73 12.60
N HIS A 144 13.09 -7.68 12.86
CA HIS A 144 13.86 -8.33 11.81
C HIS A 144 12.98 -9.29 11.01
N ALA A 145 13.28 -9.45 9.72
CA ALA A 145 12.66 -10.47 8.88
C ALA A 145 12.78 -11.89 9.46
N ALA A 146 13.91 -12.20 10.11
CA ALA A 146 14.09 -13.46 10.83
C ALA A 146 13.01 -13.69 11.91
N ASP A 147 12.63 -12.64 12.65
CA ASP A 147 11.68 -12.74 13.78
C ASP A 147 10.24 -13.02 13.30
N ILE A 148 9.87 -12.53 12.12
CA ILE A 148 8.59 -12.88 11.46
C ILE A 148 8.52 -14.39 11.21
N THR A 149 9.59 -14.95 10.65
CA THR A 149 9.63 -16.36 10.23
C THR A 149 9.83 -17.37 11.36
N SER A 150 10.45 -16.95 12.47
CA SER A 150 10.77 -17.84 13.59
C SER A 150 9.77 -17.74 14.74
N VAL A 151 9.36 -16.53 15.12
CA VAL A 151 8.54 -16.28 16.32
C VAL A 151 7.08 -16.08 15.97
N GLN A 152 6.78 -15.29 14.93
CA GLN A 152 5.40 -14.88 14.65
C GLN A 152 4.60 -15.97 13.90
N LYS A 153 5.26 -16.81 13.11
CA LYS A 153 4.63 -17.83 12.26
C LYS A 153 5.43 -19.15 12.24
N ALA A 154 5.70 -19.69 13.43
CA ALA A 154 6.44 -20.94 13.58
C ALA A 154 5.73 -22.11 12.84
N GLY A 155 6.48 -22.86 12.03
CA GLY A 155 5.97 -24.01 11.25
C GLY A 155 5.42 -23.68 9.86
N CYS A 156 5.13 -22.39 9.57
CA CYS A 156 4.63 -21.95 8.25
C CYS A 156 5.71 -21.90 7.16
N PHE A 157 6.97 -22.12 7.53
CA PHE A 157 8.13 -21.97 6.64
C PHE A 157 8.87 -23.29 6.44
N LYS A 158 9.58 -23.40 5.31
CA LYS A 158 10.53 -24.48 5.03
C LYS A 158 11.87 -23.91 4.53
N PRO A 159 13.00 -24.61 4.73
CA PRO A 159 14.30 -24.17 4.21
C PRO A 159 14.27 -23.98 2.69
N ALA A 160 14.90 -22.91 2.23
CA ALA A 160 14.91 -22.54 0.80
C ALA A 160 15.79 -23.46 -0.06
N PHE A 161 16.84 -24.03 0.54
CA PHE A 161 17.90 -24.77 -0.15
C PHE A 161 17.96 -26.27 0.24
N GLY A 162 16.84 -26.84 0.69
CA GLY A 162 16.70 -28.30 0.88
C GLY A 162 17.38 -28.91 2.12
N GLY A 163 17.94 -28.11 3.03
CA GLY A 163 18.51 -28.60 4.29
C GLY A 163 17.47 -29.07 5.30
N THR A 164 17.80 -30.10 6.11
CA THR A 164 16.97 -30.60 7.23
C THR A 164 17.30 -29.96 8.58
N GLY A 165 18.30 -29.06 8.61
CA GLY A 165 18.79 -28.39 9.81
C GLY A 165 18.00 -27.13 10.21
N ARG A 166 18.48 -26.44 11.27
CA ARG A 166 17.94 -25.13 11.67
C ARG A 166 18.07 -24.14 10.49
N PRO A 167 17.08 -23.25 10.29
CA PRO A 167 17.16 -22.22 9.26
C PRO A 167 18.44 -21.41 9.42
N THR A 168 19.24 -21.35 8.36
CA THR A 168 20.51 -20.64 8.44
C THR A 168 20.27 -19.14 8.32
N GLU A 169 20.78 -18.37 9.26
CA GLU A 169 20.64 -16.91 9.27
C GLU A 169 21.58 -16.24 8.26
N ILE A 170 21.13 -15.11 7.69
CA ILE A 170 21.94 -14.23 6.84
C ILE A 170 21.70 -12.78 7.24
N PHE A 171 22.72 -11.93 7.01
CA PHE A 171 22.72 -10.54 7.44
C PHE A 171 22.84 -9.62 6.22
N LEU A 172 21.91 -8.68 6.09
CA LEU A 172 21.87 -7.74 4.96
C LEU A 172 22.17 -6.31 5.42
N GLN A 173 23.16 -5.68 4.79
CA GLN A 173 23.54 -4.29 5.02
C GLN A 173 22.60 -3.35 4.27
N TYR A 174 22.06 -2.37 4.98
CA TYR A 174 21.33 -1.25 4.39
C TYR A 174 22.27 -0.07 4.15
N PRO A 175 21.87 0.95 3.37
CA PRO A 175 22.75 2.06 3.00
C PRO A 175 23.34 2.87 4.17
N SER A 176 22.71 2.85 5.34
CA SER A 176 23.20 3.56 6.53
C SER A 176 24.34 2.82 7.26
N ALA A 177 24.93 3.46 8.27
CA ALA A 177 25.92 2.85 9.17
C ALA A 177 25.28 1.94 10.26
N SER A 178 23.99 1.67 10.14
CA SER A 178 23.24 0.89 11.13
C SER A 178 23.57 -0.61 11.05
N PRO A 179 23.31 -1.38 12.13
CA PRO A 179 23.49 -2.83 12.10
C PRO A 179 22.70 -3.51 10.97
N LYS A 180 23.26 -4.60 10.44
CA LYS A 180 22.64 -5.44 9.40
C LYS A 180 21.30 -6.03 9.89
N GLU A 181 20.34 -6.16 8.99
CA GLU A 181 19.09 -6.87 9.30
C GLU A 181 19.30 -8.39 9.19
N ARG A 182 18.74 -9.13 10.15
CA ARG A 182 18.71 -10.60 10.16
C ARG A 182 17.58 -11.15 9.32
N TYR A 183 17.90 -12.16 8.51
CA TYR A 183 16.98 -12.92 7.68
C TYR A 183 17.19 -14.42 7.89
N ASN A 184 16.12 -15.20 7.77
CA ASN A 184 16.19 -16.66 7.63
C ASN A 184 16.03 -17.05 6.16
N LEU A 185 16.88 -17.95 5.67
CA LEU A 185 16.80 -18.47 4.31
C LEU A 185 15.70 -19.53 4.17
N VAL A 186 14.45 -19.06 4.24
CA VAL A 186 13.24 -19.89 4.19
C VAL A 186 12.26 -19.39 3.14
N VAL A 187 11.43 -20.30 2.67
CA VAL A 187 10.27 -20.01 1.82
C VAL A 187 8.99 -20.37 2.56
N PRO A 188 7.92 -19.57 2.41
CA PRO A 188 6.66 -19.90 3.05
C PRO A 188 6.01 -21.13 2.41
N ARG A 189 5.17 -21.81 3.19
CA ARG A 189 4.32 -22.91 2.71
C ARG A 189 3.07 -22.38 2.02
N ASP A 190 2.51 -21.30 2.56
CA ASP A 190 1.43 -20.53 1.92
C ASP A 190 2.01 -19.49 0.96
N LYS A 191 1.31 -19.21 -0.14
CA LYS A 191 1.71 -18.20 -1.12
C LYS A 191 1.46 -16.77 -0.63
N ASP A 192 0.50 -16.60 0.29
CA ASP A 192 0.13 -15.29 0.83
C ASP A 192 0.97 -14.89 2.06
N ASP A 193 1.88 -15.77 2.50
CA ASP A 193 2.79 -15.50 3.62
C ASP A 193 4.01 -14.66 3.20
N PHE A 194 4.68 -14.08 4.21
CA PHE A 194 5.88 -13.28 4.02
C PHE A 194 6.98 -14.07 3.27
N ARG A 195 7.65 -13.44 2.31
CA ARG A 195 8.70 -14.06 1.48
C ARG A 195 10.07 -13.42 1.75
N PRO A 196 10.88 -13.98 2.67
CA PRO A 196 12.15 -13.37 3.09
C PRO A 196 13.16 -13.21 1.95
N ILE A 197 13.23 -14.20 1.06
CA ILE A 197 14.17 -14.17 -0.08
C ILE A 197 13.79 -13.05 -1.04
N ASP A 198 12.52 -12.93 -1.40
CA ASP A 198 12.01 -11.85 -2.25
C ASP A 198 12.25 -10.49 -1.60
N ASP A 199 12.09 -10.39 -0.27
CA ASP A 199 12.40 -9.17 0.48
C ASP A 199 13.88 -8.79 0.34
N ILE A 200 14.83 -9.75 0.44
CA ILE A 200 16.27 -9.50 0.20
C ILE A 200 16.50 -8.98 -1.21
N PHE A 201 15.93 -9.63 -2.24
CA PHE A 201 16.04 -9.16 -3.63
C PHE A 201 15.54 -7.73 -3.79
N GLN A 202 14.37 -7.42 -3.23
CA GLN A 202 13.78 -6.10 -3.31
C GLN A 202 14.62 -5.03 -2.57
N VAL A 203 15.26 -5.36 -1.44
CA VAL A 203 16.21 -4.43 -0.79
C VAL A 203 17.36 -4.13 -1.73
N ILE A 204 18.05 -5.16 -2.23
CA ILE A 204 19.24 -5.01 -3.09
C ILE A 204 18.90 -4.23 -4.37
N GLU A 205 17.76 -4.54 -4.99
CA GLU A 205 17.28 -3.84 -6.17
C GLU A 205 16.96 -2.36 -5.87
N THR A 206 16.27 -2.10 -4.75
CA THR A 206 15.95 -0.72 -4.34
C THR A 206 17.21 0.09 -4.05
N VAL A 207 18.19 -0.51 -3.37
CA VAL A 207 19.47 0.12 -3.08
C VAL A 207 20.23 0.43 -4.36
N SER A 208 20.33 -0.54 -5.28
CA SER A 208 20.96 -0.35 -6.59
C SER A 208 20.36 0.85 -7.35
N GLN A 209 19.03 0.92 -7.41
CA GLN A 209 18.33 1.95 -8.19
C GLN A 209 18.41 3.36 -7.60
N HIS A 210 18.49 3.50 -6.27
CA HIS A 210 18.28 4.80 -5.61
C HIS A 210 19.51 5.35 -4.88
N TYR A 211 20.48 4.49 -4.53
CA TYR A 211 21.62 4.87 -3.70
C TYR A 211 22.96 4.74 -4.43
N ILE A 212 23.04 3.86 -5.43
CA ILE A 212 24.31 3.59 -6.12
C ILE A 212 24.55 4.64 -7.21
N PRO A 213 25.75 5.26 -7.26
CA PRO A 213 26.18 6.11 -8.36
C PRO A 213 26.22 5.37 -9.71
N GLU A 214 26.10 6.11 -10.81
CA GLU A 214 26.03 5.52 -12.17
C GLU A 214 27.32 4.77 -12.57
N ASP A 215 28.47 5.22 -12.09
CA ASP A 215 29.79 4.61 -12.32
C ASP A 215 29.96 3.25 -11.64
N GLU A 216 29.20 2.98 -10.59
CA GLU A 216 29.22 1.72 -9.84
C GLU A 216 28.02 0.81 -10.19
N ALA A 217 27.07 1.31 -10.99
CA ALA A 217 25.83 0.61 -11.30
C ALA A 217 26.07 -0.76 -11.99
N ASP A 218 27.08 -0.88 -12.85
CA ASP A 218 27.39 -2.14 -13.55
C ASP A 218 27.71 -3.28 -12.56
N TYR A 219 28.41 -3.00 -11.45
CA TYR A 219 28.74 -4.01 -10.44
C TYR A 219 27.49 -4.64 -9.79
N PHE A 220 26.38 -3.89 -9.72
CA PHE A 220 25.11 -4.36 -9.18
C PHE A 220 24.19 -4.93 -10.26
N ASP A 221 24.15 -4.29 -11.42
CA ASP A 221 23.07 -4.44 -12.41
C ASP A 221 23.46 -5.19 -13.68
N ASN A 222 24.74 -5.50 -13.90
CA ASN A 222 25.19 -6.22 -15.07
C ASN A 222 24.44 -7.55 -15.25
N GLU A 223 23.94 -7.80 -16.46
CA GLU A 223 23.10 -8.96 -16.78
C GLU A 223 23.83 -10.30 -16.70
N SER A 224 25.16 -10.30 -16.59
CA SER A 224 26.00 -11.50 -16.53
C SER A 224 26.72 -11.65 -15.19
N THR A 225 27.33 -10.58 -14.69
CA THR A 225 28.22 -10.58 -13.52
C THR A 225 27.65 -9.82 -12.31
N GLY A 226 26.60 -9.02 -12.51
CA GLY A 226 26.08 -8.12 -11.48
C GLY A 226 25.53 -8.87 -10.28
N ILE A 227 25.57 -8.24 -9.10
CA ILE A 227 25.04 -8.81 -7.84
C ILE A 227 23.62 -9.36 -8.03
N LYS A 228 22.72 -8.59 -8.68
CA LYS A 228 21.33 -9.02 -8.90
C LYS A 228 21.24 -10.33 -9.70
N ARG A 229 22.07 -10.47 -10.74
CA ARG A 229 22.11 -11.69 -11.58
C ARG A 229 22.69 -12.87 -10.82
N ARG A 230 23.82 -12.67 -10.12
CA ARG A 230 24.46 -13.73 -9.33
C ARG A 230 23.54 -14.25 -8.25
N LEU A 231 22.77 -13.38 -7.59
CA LEU A 231 21.79 -13.76 -6.58
C LEU A 231 20.66 -14.62 -7.17
N ARG A 232 20.12 -14.25 -8.35
CA ARG A 232 19.11 -15.07 -9.06
C ARG A 232 19.66 -16.43 -9.48
N ARG A 233 20.91 -16.49 -9.94
CA ARG A 233 21.58 -17.75 -10.30
C ARG A 233 21.73 -18.67 -9.10
N ALA A 234 22.18 -18.16 -7.97
CA ALA A 234 22.33 -18.94 -6.74
C ALA A 234 21.00 -19.60 -6.32
N LEU A 235 19.88 -18.87 -6.45
CA LEU A 235 18.55 -19.41 -6.17
C LEU A 235 18.14 -20.48 -7.21
N ALA A 236 18.39 -20.24 -8.49
CA ALA A 236 18.09 -21.20 -9.56
C ALA A 236 18.90 -22.50 -9.45
N HIS A 237 20.16 -22.40 -9.00
CA HIS A 237 21.03 -23.54 -8.72
C HIS A 237 20.77 -24.19 -7.35
N ALA A 238 19.84 -23.64 -6.56
CA ALA A 238 19.59 -24.06 -5.18
C ALA A 238 20.88 -24.14 -4.31
N SER A 239 21.81 -23.21 -4.54
CA SER A 239 23.10 -23.16 -3.82
C SER A 239 23.07 -22.10 -2.72
N GLU A 240 22.98 -22.54 -1.46
CA GLU A 240 23.03 -21.65 -0.29
C GLU A 240 24.38 -20.95 -0.18
N ALA A 241 25.48 -21.66 -0.45
CA ALA A 241 26.83 -21.11 -0.36
C ALA A 241 27.05 -19.96 -1.35
N GLU A 242 26.61 -20.13 -2.61
CA GLU A 242 26.68 -19.05 -3.59
C GLU A 242 25.82 -17.85 -3.17
N PHE A 243 24.60 -18.10 -2.66
CA PHE A 243 23.71 -17.03 -2.21
C PHE A 243 24.35 -16.21 -1.10
N ARG A 244 24.98 -16.87 -0.11
CA ARG A 244 25.70 -16.23 0.99
C ARG A 244 26.87 -15.39 0.50
N ASN A 245 27.69 -15.94 -0.38
CA ASN A 245 28.85 -15.23 -0.93
C ASN A 245 28.41 -13.96 -1.67
N VAL A 246 27.35 -14.02 -2.48
CA VAL A 246 26.83 -12.84 -3.18
C VAL A 246 26.30 -11.77 -2.22
N VAL A 247 25.65 -12.15 -1.12
CA VAL A 247 25.19 -11.19 -0.11
C VAL A 247 26.37 -10.60 0.68
N THR A 248 27.43 -11.37 0.92
CA THR A 248 28.69 -10.83 1.48
C THR A 248 29.30 -9.79 0.55
N ASP A 249 29.46 -10.10 -0.74
CA ASP A 249 29.98 -9.17 -1.75
C ASP A 249 29.15 -7.87 -1.82
N TYR A 250 27.82 -7.99 -1.73
CA TYR A 250 26.93 -6.85 -1.66
C TYR A 250 27.18 -6.01 -0.39
N ASN A 251 27.25 -6.66 0.78
CA ASN A 251 27.47 -5.97 2.04
C ASN A 251 28.79 -5.19 2.05
N ASP A 252 29.85 -5.79 1.55
CA ASP A 252 31.18 -5.18 1.47
C ASP A 252 31.19 -3.99 0.51
N ALA A 253 30.47 -4.10 -0.61
CA ALA A 253 30.30 -3.00 -1.56
C ALA A 253 29.52 -1.82 -0.97
N ILE A 254 28.42 -2.07 -0.25
CA ILE A 254 27.68 -1.01 0.44
C ILE A 254 28.54 -0.35 1.53
N GLU A 255 29.33 -1.13 2.26
CA GLU A 255 30.21 -0.58 3.29
C GLU A 255 31.31 0.31 2.68
N ARG A 256 31.92 -0.10 1.55
CA ARG A 256 32.87 0.70 0.79
C ARG A 256 32.26 2.03 0.33
N LEU A 257 31.12 1.98 -0.36
CA LEU A 257 30.41 3.14 -0.90
C LEU A 257 29.85 4.08 0.19
N ARG A 258 29.66 3.55 1.40
CA ARG A 258 29.33 4.37 2.57
C ARG A 258 30.57 5.10 3.09
N ARG A 259 31.71 4.40 3.22
CA ARG A 259 32.98 4.94 3.73
C ARG A 259 33.58 6.00 2.83
N ASP A 260 33.51 5.81 1.51
CA ASP A 260 34.00 6.80 0.53
C ASP A 260 33.06 8.01 0.36
N GLY A 261 31.87 7.97 0.97
CA GLY A 261 30.89 9.06 0.97
C GLY A 261 29.99 9.11 -0.27
N SER A 262 30.11 8.15 -1.21
CA SER A 262 29.33 8.12 -2.45
C SER A 262 27.82 8.09 -2.19
N ILE A 263 27.38 7.22 -1.28
CA ILE A 263 25.97 7.12 -0.88
C ILE A 263 25.48 8.44 -0.28
N ALA A 264 26.29 9.06 0.59
CA ALA A 264 25.92 10.32 1.23
C ALA A 264 25.76 11.44 0.20
N LYS A 265 26.70 11.55 -0.75
CA LYS A 265 26.64 12.53 -1.85
C LYS A 265 25.39 12.34 -2.72
N LYS A 266 25.03 11.10 -3.06
CA LYS A 266 23.82 10.79 -3.81
C LYS A 266 22.56 11.26 -3.06
N LEU A 267 22.46 10.95 -1.78
CA LEU A 267 21.32 11.38 -0.95
C LEU A 267 21.24 12.90 -0.75
N ASP A 268 22.38 13.59 -0.64
CA ASP A 268 22.42 15.05 -0.53
C ASP A 268 21.92 15.74 -1.81
N SER A 269 22.14 15.13 -2.98
CA SER A 269 21.61 15.62 -4.26
C SER A 269 20.13 15.25 -4.50
N THR A 270 19.51 14.48 -3.60
CA THR A 270 18.14 14.00 -3.76
C THR A 270 17.17 14.90 -3.01
N HIS A 271 16.28 15.56 -3.75
CA HIS A 271 15.25 16.46 -3.19
C HIS A 271 13.85 15.83 -3.11
N ARG A 272 13.63 14.71 -3.81
CA ARG A 272 12.35 13.99 -3.83
C ARG A 272 12.60 12.50 -3.75
N LEU A 273 11.82 11.81 -2.94
CA LEU A 273 11.82 10.34 -2.92
C LEU A 273 10.85 9.82 -3.97
N ASN A 274 11.34 8.91 -4.81
CA ASN A 274 10.49 8.23 -5.79
C ASN A 274 9.54 7.27 -5.08
N LEU A 275 8.31 7.18 -5.60
CA LEU A 275 7.27 6.34 -5.01
C LEU A 275 7.68 4.88 -4.80
N PRO A 276 8.42 4.20 -5.70
CA PRO A 276 8.86 2.82 -5.46
C PRO A 276 9.71 2.66 -4.19
N LEU A 277 10.59 3.62 -3.88
CA LEU A 277 11.38 3.62 -2.64
C LEU A 277 10.49 3.87 -1.41
N VAL A 278 9.55 4.81 -1.52
CA VAL A 278 8.57 5.09 -0.45
C VAL A 278 7.71 3.86 -0.16
N GLU A 279 7.13 3.24 -1.19
CA GLU A 279 6.35 2.01 -1.12
C GLU A 279 7.18 0.88 -0.51
N ARG A 280 8.45 0.72 -0.91
CA ARG A 280 9.33 -0.31 -0.34
C ARG A 280 9.45 -0.17 1.17
N ILE A 281 9.76 1.03 1.65
CA ILE A 281 9.98 1.30 3.08
C ILE A 281 8.67 1.10 3.86
N LEU A 282 7.57 1.67 3.38
CA LEU A 282 6.28 1.55 4.04
C LEU A 282 5.73 0.12 4.01
N THR A 283 5.95 -0.63 2.93
CA THR A 283 5.60 -2.05 2.83
C THR A 283 6.34 -2.87 3.87
N GLN A 284 7.65 -2.62 4.05
CA GLN A 284 8.41 -3.30 5.10
C GLN A 284 7.78 -3.00 6.47
N ILE A 285 7.58 -1.73 6.80
CA ILE A 285 7.00 -1.33 8.09
C ILE A 285 5.66 -2.05 8.31
N TYR A 286 4.73 -1.94 7.35
CA TYR A 286 3.41 -2.57 7.44
C TYR A 286 3.49 -4.09 7.57
N SER A 287 4.38 -4.77 6.85
CA SER A 287 4.52 -6.22 6.91
C SER A 287 5.08 -6.70 8.26
N ARG A 288 5.83 -5.86 8.97
CA ARG A 288 6.43 -6.16 10.29
C ARG A 288 5.47 -5.87 11.44
N THR A 289 4.50 -4.98 11.27
CA THR A 289 3.64 -4.48 12.35
C THR A 289 2.18 -4.83 12.15
N VAL A 290 1.55 -4.39 11.05
CA VAL A 290 0.11 -4.51 10.83
C VAL A 290 -0.29 -5.82 10.17
N SER A 291 0.43 -6.25 9.14
CA SER A 291 0.10 -7.50 8.44
C SER A 291 -0.09 -8.71 9.38
N PRO A 292 0.75 -8.92 10.41
CA PRO A 292 0.54 -10.01 11.38
C PRO A 292 -0.74 -9.91 12.22
N ARG A 293 -1.36 -8.73 12.28
CA ARG A 293 -2.50 -8.40 13.15
C ARG A 293 -3.68 -7.82 12.38
N VAL A 294 -3.66 -7.87 11.05
CA VAL A 294 -4.64 -7.18 10.17
C VAL A 294 -6.08 -7.64 10.42
N GLU A 295 -6.28 -8.84 10.96
CA GLU A 295 -7.60 -9.38 11.29
C GLU A 295 -8.30 -8.58 12.40
N SER A 296 -7.55 -7.95 13.32
CA SER A 296 -8.12 -7.12 14.39
C SER A 296 -8.74 -5.81 13.85
N LEU A 297 -8.38 -5.39 12.64
CA LEU A 297 -8.91 -4.19 11.98
C LEU A 297 -10.25 -4.45 11.27
N ARG A 298 -10.66 -5.71 11.08
CA ARG A 298 -11.91 -6.07 10.40
C ARG A 298 -13.12 -6.14 11.32
N GLN A 299 -12.92 -5.97 12.61
CA GLN A 299 -13.98 -6.01 13.62
C GLN A 299 -14.67 -4.64 13.70
N TYR A 300 -15.44 -4.28 12.68
CA TYR A 300 -16.27 -3.07 12.70
C TYR A 300 -17.74 -3.40 12.45
N GLU A 301 -18.62 -2.62 13.05
CA GLU A 301 -20.06 -2.73 12.86
C GLU A 301 -20.48 -2.00 11.58
N ASN A 302 -21.16 -2.72 10.67
CA ASN A 302 -21.69 -2.14 9.45
C ASN A 302 -22.65 -0.99 9.77
N GLY A 303 -22.42 0.19 9.17
CA GLY A 303 -23.25 1.39 9.37
C GLY A 303 -22.73 2.37 10.42
N THR A 304 -21.52 2.15 10.95
CA THR A 304 -20.83 3.09 11.84
C THR A 304 -19.78 3.93 11.08
N ASP A 305 -19.33 5.04 11.67
CA ASP A 305 -18.23 5.86 11.16
C ASP A 305 -16.86 5.13 11.15
N ASN A 306 -16.79 3.98 11.84
CA ASN A 306 -15.57 3.21 12.13
C ASN A 306 -15.25 2.13 11.07
N VAL A 307 -15.76 2.28 9.85
CA VAL A 307 -15.47 1.33 8.77
C VAL A 307 -14.05 1.56 8.24
N TYR A 308 -13.20 0.56 8.40
CA TYR A 308 -11.80 0.65 7.95
C TYR A 308 -11.70 0.59 6.41
N GLY A 309 -11.10 1.62 5.82
CA GLY A 309 -10.76 1.69 4.40
C GLY A 309 -9.49 2.49 4.18
N GLU A 310 -8.60 1.98 3.31
CA GLU A 310 -7.27 2.57 3.09
C GLU A 310 -7.20 3.28 1.74
N LEU A 311 -6.57 4.46 1.72
CA LEU A 311 -6.16 5.15 0.49
C LEU A 311 -4.76 4.68 0.11
N LEU A 312 -4.63 4.08 -1.07
CA LEU A 312 -3.40 3.41 -1.49
C LEU A 312 -2.27 4.40 -1.83
N PRO A 313 -0.98 4.01 -1.70
CA PRO A 313 0.14 4.94 -1.78
C PRO A 313 0.19 5.77 -3.05
N ARG A 314 -0.15 5.16 -4.20
CA ARG A 314 -0.18 5.86 -5.50
C ARG A 314 -1.22 6.98 -5.54
N PHE A 315 -2.36 6.78 -4.88
CA PHE A 315 -3.39 7.81 -4.79
C PHE A 315 -2.96 8.94 -3.87
N ILE A 316 -2.33 8.60 -2.73
CA ILE A 316 -1.76 9.58 -1.81
C ILE A 316 -0.69 10.45 -2.49
N SER A 317 0.24 9.87 -3.25
CA SER A 317 1.22 10.66 -4.02
C SER A 317 0.57 11.56 -5.07
N THR A 318 -0.56 11.13 -5.64
CA THR A 318 -1.35 11.98 -6.55
C THR A 318 -1.95 13.16 -5.80
N ILE A 319 -2.52 12.92 -4.62
CA ILE A 319 -3.05 13.98 -3.75
C ILE A 319 -1.95 14.99 -3.40
N PHE A 320 -0.79 14.54 -2.93
CA PHE A 320 0.32 15.45 -2.57
C PHE A 320 0.80 16.28 -3.77
N LYS A 321 0.84 15.68 -4.96
CA LYS A 321 1.19 16.40 -6.19
C LYS A 321 0.13 17.45 -6.56
N GLU A 322 -1.15 17.13 -6.41
CA GLU A 322 -2.26 18.03 -6.75
C GLU A 322 -2.46 19.17 -5.74
N THR A 323 -2.14 18.93 -4.47
CA THR A 323 -2.11 19.97 -3.43
C THR A 323 -0.80 20.77 -3.46
N GLY A 324 0.26 20.26 -4.08
CA GLY A 324 1.56 20.92 -4.09
C GLY A 324 2.20 20.99 -2.70
N LEU A 325 1.92 20.00 -1.83
CA LEU A 325 2.43 19.92 -0.47
C LEU A 325 3.97 19.87 -0.47
N LYS A 326 4.61 20.68 0.38
CA LYS A 326 6.07 20.79 0.53
C LYS A 326 6.54 20.43 1.93
N SER A 327 7.84 20.21 2.09
CA SER A 327 8.49 19.80 3.34
C SER A 327 8.41 20.83 4.47
N GLY A 328 8.31 22.13 4.14
CA GLY A 328 8.09 23.19 5.12
C GLY A 328 6.64 23.35 5.60
N GLN A 329 5.70 22.55 5.09
CA GLN A 329 4.27 22.65 5.36
C GLN A 329 3.78 21.59 6.36
N VAL A 330 2.52 21.71 6.75
CA VAL A 330 1.86 20.84 7.73
C VAL A 330 0.74 20.04 7.08
N PHE A 331 0.81 18.72 7.22
CA PHE A 331 -0.21 17.78 6.78
C PHE A 331 -0.98 17.20 7.98
N VAL A 332 -2.29 17.05 7.87
CA VAL A 332 -3.15 16.44 8.89
C VAL A 332 -4.08 15.41 8.26
N ASP A 333 -4.22 14.24 8.88
CA ASP A 333 -5.13 13.16 8.47
C ASP A 333 -6.15 12.89 9.59
N LEU A 334 -7.43 13.14 9.31
CA LEU A 334 -8.54 12.96 10.26
C LEU A 334 -9.22 11.62 10.03
N GLY A 335 -9.14 10.72 11.02
CA GLY A 335 -9.49 9.30 10.85
C GLY A 335 -8.33 8.53 10.23
N SER A 336 -7.13 8.67 10.80
CA SER A 336 -5.88 8.22 10.20
C SER A 336 -5.67 6.69 10.21
N GLY A 337 -6.55 5.92 10.85
CA GLY A 337 -6.43 4.47 10.96
C GLY A 337 -5.09 4.06 11.58
N VAL A 338 -4.36 3.19 10.88
CA VAL A 338 -3.01 2.75 11.31
C VAL A 338 -1.89 3.76 10.97
N GLY A 339 -2.25 4.94 10.45
CA GLY A 339 -1.31 6.05 10.20
C GLY A 339 -0.57 5.99 8.85
N ASN A 340 -0.97 5.12 7.92
CA ASN A 340 -0.26 4.91 6.64
C ASN A 340 -0.02 6.22 5.87
N VAL A 341 -1.03 7.08 5.75
CA VAL A 341 -0.93 8.33 4.99
C VAL A 341 -0.02 9.33 5.69
N VAL A 342 -0.11 9.44 7.01
CA VAL A 342 0.74 10.32 7.83
C VAL A 342 2.21 9.95 7.66
N LEU A 343 2.52 8.65 7.72
CA LEU A 343 3.88 8.14 7.53
C LEU A 343 4.36 8.37 6.09
N GLN A 344 3.50 8.22 5.09
CA GLN A 344 3.84 8.52 3.71
C GLN A 344 4.10 10.01 3.49
N ALA A 345 3.27 10.91 4.02
CA ALA A 345 3.47 12.36 3.94
C ALA A 345 4.83 12.77 4.52
N ALA A 346 5.17 12.23 5.70
CA ALA A 346 6.45 12.51 6.34
C ALA A 346 7.63 11.91 5.57
N LEU A 347 7.49 10.74 4.94
CA LEU A 347 8.57 10.11 4.20
C LEU A 347 8.79 10.75 2.83
N GLU A 348 7.74 10.75 2.00
CA GLU A 348 7.74 11.19 0.61
C GLU A 348 8.00 12.69 0.49
N ILE A 349 7.27 13.50 1.27
CA ILE A 349 7.36 14.96 1.20
C ILE A 349 8.35 15.52 2.22
N GLY A 350 8.49 14.89 3.40
CA GLY A 350 9.33 15.42 4.48
C GLY A 350 8.62 16.47 5.34
N CYS A 351 7.31 16.64 5.17
CA CYS A 351 6.50 17.59 5.93
C CYS A 351 6.25 17.15 7.37
N GLU A 352 5.83 18.09 8.21
CA GLU A 352 5.29 17.74 9.52
C GLU A 352 3.88 17.15 9.33
N SER A 353 3.68 15.93 9.82
CA SER A 353 2.48 15.14 9.56
C SER A 353 1.81 14.71 10.85
N TRP A 354 0.50 14.94 10.93
CA TRP A 354 -0.35 14.59 12.06
C TRP A 354 -1.46 13.63 11.63
N GLY A 355 -1.77 12.67 12.49
CA GLY A 355 -2.93 11.79 12.36
C GLY A 355 -3.72 11.74 13.65
N CYS A 356 -5.04 11.69 13.54
CA CYS A 356 -5.92 11.43 14.68
C CYS A 356 -6.81 10.22 14.40
N GLU A 357 -6.87 9.30 15.34
CA GLU A 357 -7.69 8.08 15.27
C GLU A 357 -8.30 7.78 16.64
N MET A 358 -9.52 7.26 16.67
CA MET A 358 -10.23 6.91 17.92
C MET A 358 -10.31 5.40 18.16
N MET A 359 -10.25 4.58 17.11
CA MET A 359 -10.35 3.13 17.21
C MET A 359 -9.13 2.54 17.90
N GLN A 360 -9.37 1.81 19.00
CA GLN A 360 -8.30 1.29 19.85
C GLN A 360 -7.30 0.41 19.10
N ASN A 361 -7.80 -0.59 18.38
CA ASN A 361 -6.96 -1.53 17.63
C ASN A 361 -6.13 -0.82 16.56
N ALA A 362 -6.70 0.21 15.91
CA ALA A 362 -5.98 0.98 14.90
C ALA A 362 -4.87 1.83 15.53
N CYS A 363 -5.15 2.48 16.68
CA CYS A 363 -4.17 3.26 17.42
C CYS A 363 -2.98 2.42 17.91
N GLU A 364 -3.23 1.25 18.49
CA GLU A 364 -2.16 0.34 18.93
C GLU A 364 -1.25 -0.09 17.78
N LEU A 365 -1.85 -0.36 16.61
CA LEU A 365 -1.10 -0.69 15.39
C LEU A 365 -0.34 0.51 14.83
N ALA A 366 -0.93 1.70 14.91
CA ALA A 366 -0.31 2.96 14.51
C ALA A 366 0.95 3.27 15.34
N GLU A 367 0.90 3.05 16.66
CA GLU A 367 2.06 3.20 17.55
C GLU A 367 3.21 2.25 17.18
N LEU A 368 2.89 0.98 16.91
CA LEU A 368 3.88 -0.01 16.44
C LEU A 368 4.45 0.38 15.08
N GLN A 369 3.60 0.80 14.14
CA GLN A 369 4.04 1.32 12.84
C GLN A 369 4.97 2.53 13.00
N GLN A 370 4.66 3.47 13.89
CA GLN A 370 5.46 4.67 14.07
C GLN A 370 6.85 4.36 14.66
N ALA A 371 6.92 3.43 15.61
CA ALA A 371 8.18 2.96 16.18
C ALA A 371 9.06 2.30 15.10
N GLU A 372 8.49 1.35 14.35
CA GLU A 372 9.19 0.67 13.25
C GLU A 372 9.57 1.66 12.14
N PHE A 373 8.71 2.64 11.83
CA PHE A 373 8.95 3.70 10.85
C PHE A 373 10.20 4.51 11.17
N ARG A 374 10.34 4.98 12.41
CA ARG A 374 11.52 5.77 12.84
C ARG A 374 12.80 4.94 12.71
N ALA A 375 12.75 3.68 13.12
CA ALA A 375 13.90 2.78 13.06
C ALA A 375 14.26 2.39 11.61
N ARG A 376 13.26 2.13 10.75
CA ARG A 376 13.45 1.83 9.33
C ARG A 376 13.95 3.03 8.53
N CYS A 377 13.44 4.24 8.77
CA CYS A 377 13.97 5.44 8.13
C CYS A 377 15.45 5.62 8.43
N ARG A 378 15.85 5.39 9.70
CA ARG A 378 17.26 5.39 10.09
C ARG A 378 18.06 4.28 9.39
N LEU A 379 17.53 3.06 9.31
CA LEU A 379 18.17 1.94 8.63
C LEU A 379 18.43 2.25 7.14
N TRP A 380 17.46 2.86 6.46
CA TRP A 380 17.57 3.33 5.08
C TRP A 380 18.40 4.62 4.91
N GLY A 381 18.76 5.30 6.00
CA GLY A 381 19.54 6.54 5.93
C GLY A 381 18.73 7.78 5.54
N ILE A 382 17.41 7.70 5.59
CA ILE A 382 16.49 8.77 5.19
C ILE A 382 16.01 9.53 6.43
N ALA A 383 16.03 10.86 6.37
CA ALA A 383 15.42 11.75 7.33
C ALA A 383 13.95 11.98 6.94
N PRO A 384 12.96 11.43 7.66
CA PRO A 384 11.56 11.77 7.43
C PRO A 384 11.23 13.13 8.06
N GLY A 385 10.08 13.68 7.68
CA GLY A 385 9.43 14.75 8.42
C GLY A 385 8.96 14.29 9.80
N LYS A 386 8.51 15.24 10.62
CA LYS A 386 7.99 14.94 11.97
C LYS A 386 6.66 14.21 11.86
N THR A 387 6.48 13.14 12.65
CA THR A 387 5.22 12.38 12.68
C THR A 387 4.59 12.41 14.07
N HIS A 388 3.29 12.64 14.10
CA HIS A 388 2.47 12.68 15.30
C HIS A 388 1.20 11.84 15.06
N LEU A 389 1.03 10.76 15.80
CA LEU A 389 -0.18 9.93 15.75
C LEU A 389 -0.86 10.06 17.10
N VAL A 390 -2.06 10.62 17.10
CA VAL A 390 -2.79 10.99 18.30
C VAL A 390 -4.02 10.10 18.42
N ARG A 391 -4.13 9.41 19.54
CA ARG A 391 -5.34 8.68 19.90
C ARG A 391 -6.36 9.65 20.49
N GLY A 392 -7.49 9.84 19.82
CA GLY A 392 -8.53 10.75 20.29
C GLY A 392 -9.65 10.95 19.30
N ASP A 393 -10.67 11.69 19.75
CA ASP A 393 -11.73 12.23 18.90
C ASP A 393 -11.22 13.54 18.29
N PHE A 394 -11.02 13.59 16.97
CA PHE A 394 -10.48 14.77 16.30
C PHE A 394 -11.34 16.03 16.43
N LEU A 395 -12.61 15.91 16.86
CA LEU A 395 -13.48 17.06 17.13
C LEU A 395 -13.22 17.69 18.51
N LYS A 396 -12.59 16.94 19.43
CA LYS A 396 -12.41 17.33 20.84
C LYS A 396 -10.95 17.42 21.24
N GLU A 397 -10.08 16.71 20.54
CA GLU A 397 -8.66 16.60 20.87
C GLU A 397 -7.96 17.93 20.61
N GLN A 398 -7.59 18.63 21.68
CA GLN A 398 -7.09 20.00 21.61
C GLN A 398 -5.79 20.10 20.79
N SER A 399 -4.92 19.09 20.90
CA SER A 399 -3.68 19.02 20.12
C SER A 399 -3.95 18.99 18.61
N ILE A 400 -5.04 18.34 18.19
CA ILE A 400 -5.48 18.29 16.79
C ILE A 400 -6.14 19.61 16.38
N ILE A 401 -7.02 20.16 17.22
CA ILE A 401 -7.67 21.46 16.96
C ILE A 401 -6.62 22.57 16.75
N ASP A 402 -5.55 22.57 17.55
CA ASP A 402 -4.50 23.58 17.45
C ASP A 402 -3.63 23.42 16.20
N VAL A 403 -3.34 22.19 15.74
CA VAL A 403 -2.62 22.00 14.47
C VAL A 403 -3.48 22.33 13.25
N LEU A 404 -4.79 22.09 13.30
CA LEU A 404 -5.72 22.43 12.21
C LEU A 404 -5.69 23.93 11.87
N LYS A 405 -5.45 24.81 12.84
CA LYS A 405 -5.32 26.27 12.63
C LYS A 405 -4.17 26.64 11.69
N ARG A 406 -3.08 25.86 11.70
CA ARG A 406 -1.86 26.10 10.89
C ARG A 406 -1.67 25.11 9.74
N ALA A 407 -2.52 24.10 9.61
CA ALA A 407 -2.44 23.07 8.58
C ALA A 407 -2.47 23.67 7.17
N ASP A 408 -1.70 23.08 6.26
CA ASP A 408 -1.68 23.43 4.84
C ASP A 408 -2.58 22.49 4.04
N VAL A 409 -2.52 21.20 4.36
CA VAL A 409 -3.31 20.16 3.71
C VAL A 409 -3.92 19.26 4.78
N ILE A 410 -5.23 19.04 4.66
CA ILE A 410 -6.00 18.15 5.54
C ILE A 410 -6.63 17.08 4.68
N LEU A 411 -6.43 15.82 5.06
CA LEU A 411 -7.11 14.68 4.45
C LEU A 411 -8.23 14.19 5.37
N ILE A 412 -9.39 13.90 4.76
CA ILE A 412 -10.54 13.32 5.44
C ILE A 412 -11.13 12.23 4.55
N ASN A 413 -10.91 10.96 4.89
CA ASN A 413 -11.55 9.84 4.21
C ASN A 413 -13.02 9.67 4.68
N ASN A 414 -13.88 10.63 4.33
CA ASN A 414 -15.28 10.67 4.75
C ASN A 414 -16.23 9.76 3.96
N GLN A 415 -15.72 8.69 3.33
CA GLN A 415 -16.52 7.77 2.53
C GLN A 415 -17.63 7.09 3.34
N ALA A 416 -17.32 6.69 4.58
CA ALA A 416 -18.26 6.04 5.49
C ALA A 416 -18.87 6.98 6.53
N PHE A 417 -18.41 8.24 6.61
CA PHE A 417 -18.84 9.16 7.66
C PHE A 417 -20.32 9.53 7.55
N THR A 418 -20.97 9.64 8.70
CA THR A 418 -22.34 10.08 8.90
C THR A 418 -22.51 11.55 8.51
N PRO A 419 -23.72 11.97 8.10
CA PRO A 419 -23.99 13.39 7.83
C PRO A 419 -23.75 14.29 9.05
N GLN A 420 -24.02 13.79 10.26
CA GLN A 420 -23.82 14.52 11.51
C GLN A 420 -22.35 14.86 11.73
N LEU A 421 -21.47 13.86 11.63
CA LEU A 421 -20.03 14.04 11.75
C LEU A 421 -19.48 15.01 10.69
N ASN A 422 -19.95 14.90 9.45
CA ASN A 422 -19.56 15.84 8.39
C ASN A 422 -19.99 17.28 8.69
N ASN A 423 -21.17 17.49 9.29
CA ASN A 423 -21.63 18.82 9.67
C ASN A 423 -20.81 19.41 10.82
N GLU A 424 -20.39 18.59 11.79
CA GLU A 424 -19.54 19.02 12.90
C GLU A 424 -18.13 19.42 12.40
N LEU A 425 -17.57 18.65 11.46
CA LEU A 425 -16.28 18.97 10.81
C LEU A 425 -16.28 20.35 10.12
N ILE A 426 -17.41 20.75 9.52
CA ILE A 426 -17.52 22.06 8.85
C ILE A 426 -17.26 23.22 9.81
N ASN A 427 -17.61 23.08 11.09
CA ASN A 427 -17.36 24.12 12.08
C ASN A 427 -15.87 24.32 12.34
N HIS A 428 -15.08 23.24 12.34
CA HIS A 428 -13.62 23.35 12.49
C HIS A 428 -12.94 24.04 11.30
N PHE A 429 -13.58 24.07 10.12
CA PHE A 429 -13.04 24.74 8.94
C PHE A 429 -13.00 26.27 9.09
N LEU A 430 -13.77 26.83 10.04
CA LEU A 430 -13.77 28.25 10.37
C LEU A 430 -12.42 28.74 10.90
N ASP A 431 -11.71 27.90 11.65
CA ASP A 431 -10.47 28.30 12.35
C ASP A 431 -9.19 28.05 11.53
N MET A 432 -9.32 27.45 10.34
CA MET A 432 -8.19 27.14 9.47
C MET A 432 -7.59 28.40 8.82
N LYS A 433 -6.31 28.38 8.44
CA LYS A 433 -5.71 29.50 7.69
C LYS A 433 -6.25 29.59 6.25
N GLU A 434 -6.25 30.81 5.70
CA GLU A 434 -6.51 31.04 4.27
C GLU A 434 -5.54 30.22 3.39
N GLY A 435 -6.05 29.69 2.28
CA GLY A 435 -5.29 28.84 1.38
C GLY A 435 -5.15 27.37 1.81
N CYS A 436 -5.51 27.00 3.04
CA CYS A 436 -5.54 25.60 3.48
C CYS A 436 -6.41 24.75 2.53
N GLN A 437 -5.93 23.56 2.18
CA GLN A 437 -6.62 22.63 1.28
C GLN A 437 -7.15 21.42 2.04
N ILE A 438 -8.44 21.15 1.89
CA ILE A 438 -9.13 19.99 2.47
C ILE A 438 -9.40 19.00 1.35
N VAL A 439 -8.87 17.79 1.48
CA VAL A 439 -9.02 16.68 0.55
C VAL A 439 -10.03 15.69 1.14
N SER A 440 -11.11 15.38 0.41
CA SER A 440 -12.15 14.48 0.88
C SER A 440 -12.75 13.62 -0.23
N LEU A 441 -13.35 12.47 0.11
CA LEU A 441 -14.02 11.61 -0.87
C LEU A 441 -15.47 12.01 -1.14
N LYS A 442 -16.12 12.71 -0.19
CA LYS A 442 -17.41 13.39 -0.36
C LYS A 442 -17.23 14.89 -0.17
N SER A 443 -17.89 15.68 -1.01
CA SER A 443 -17.85 17.14 -0.93
C SER A 443 -18.58 17.65 0.32
N PHE A 444 -17.97 18.60 1.03
CA PHE A 444 -18.61 19.38 2.08
C PHE A 444 -19.49 20.51 1.54
N VAL A 445 -19.32 20.88 0.27
CA VAL A 445 -20.13 21.91 -0.40
C VAL A 445 -21.14 21.21 -1.32
N PRO A 446 -22.46 21.41 -1.12
CA PRO A 446 -23.48 20.83 -1.97
C PRO A 446 -23.32 21.26 -3.44
N ALA A 447 -23.70 20.37 -4.36
CA ALA A 447 -23.69 20.68 -5.80
C ALA A 447 -24.60 21.87 -6.10
N GLY A 448 -24.09 22.84 -6.87
CA GLY A 448 -24.84 24.03 -7.25
C GLY A 448 -25.03 25.07 -6.12
N HIS A 449 -24.33 24.92 -4.98
CA HIS A 449 -24.39 25.89 -3.88
C HIS A 449 -24.01 27.30 -4.34
N LYS A 450 -24.87 28.27 -4.03
CA LYS A 450 -24.65 29.70 -4.30
C LYS A 450 -24.80 30.49 -3.00
N ILE A 451 -23.94 31.49 -2.83
CA ILE A 451 -24.03 32.44 -1.70
C ILE A 451 -25.30 33.28 -1.90
N GLN A 452 -26.12 33.36 -0.86
CA GLN A 452 -27.37 34.10 -0.79
C GLN A 452 -27.47 34.73 0.60
N SER A 453 -28.25 35.80 0.77
CA SER A 453 -28.38 36.48 2.07
C SER A 453 -28.81 35.53 3.20
N ARG A 454 -29.64 34.52 2.91
CA ARG A 454 -30.09 33.51 3.88
C ARG A 454 -29.03 32.53 4.38
N ASN A 455 -27.95 32.33 3.62
CA ASN A 455 -26.90 31.37 3.93
C ASN A 455 -25.53 32.02 4.12
N LEU A 456 -25.48 33.35 4.28
CA LEU A 456 -24.26 34.15 4.34
C LEU A 456 -23.29 33.65 5.42
N ASN A 457 -23.81 33.28 6.58
CA ASN A 457 -23.02 32.83 7.74
C ASN A 457 -22.60 31.36 7.68
N SER A 458 -22.88 30.65 6.58
CA SER A 458 -22.51 29.24 6.47
C SER A 458 -21.00 29.09 6.19
N PRO A 459 -20.25 28.28 6.97
CA PRO A 459 -18.81 28.11 6.77
C PRO A 459 -18.45 27.54 5.39
N ILE A 460 -19.38 26.83 4.74
CA ILE A 460 -19.19 26.28 3.39
C ILE A 460 -18.96 27.37 2.33
N ASN A 461 -19.38 28.62 2.59
CA ASN A 461 -19.13 29.75 1.70
C ASN A 461 -17.64 30.12 1.61
N LEU A 462 -16.84 29.70 2.59
CA LEU A 462 -15.39 29.91 2.64
C LEU A 462 -14.63 28.88 1.81
N LEU A 463 -15.31 27.91 1.19
CA LEU A 463 -14.67 26.80 0.49
C LEU A 463 -14.85 26.93 -1.04
N LYS A 464 -13.72 26.92 -1.74
CA LYS A 464 -13.66 26.79 -3.19
C LYS A 464 -13.32 25.34 -3.55
N VAL A 465 -14.29 24.61 -4.06
CA VAL A 465 -14.17 23.16 -4.32
C VAL A 465 -13.79 22.88 -5.77
N LYS A 466 -12.82 21.97 -5.95
CA LYS A 466 -12.50 21.33 -7.23
C LYS A 466 -12.77 19.84 -7.11
N GLN A 467 -13.59 19.31 -8.01
CA GLN A 467 -13.79 17.87 -8.15
C GLN A 467 -12.68 17.25 -9.00
N ARG A 468 -12.24 16.07 -8.59
CA ARG A 468 -11.21 15.26 -9.24
C ARG A 468 -11.66 13.80 -9.30
N GLU A 469 -10.93 13.01 -10.07
CA GLU A 469 -11.21 11.59 -10.30
C GLU A 469 -10.02 10.75 -9.84
N TYR A 470 -10.31 9.62 -9.22
CA TYR A 470 -9.35 8.56 -8.92
C TYR A 470 -9.73 7.28 -9.66
N TRP A 471 -8.78 6.37 -9.86
CA TRP A 471 -8.94 5.21 -10.73
C TRP A 471 -8.67 3.90 -9.99
N SER A 472 -8.60 2.79 -10.72
CA SER A 472 -8.23 1.48 -10.18
C SER A 472 -6.93 1.53 -9.37
N ASN A 473 -6.85 0.69 -8.32
CA ASN A 473 -5.75 0.69 -7.35
C ASN A 473 -5.51 2.03 -6.63
N SER A 474 -6.56 2.83 -6.40
CA SER A 474 -6.48 4.04 -5.55
C SER A 474 -6.94 3.82 -4.12
N VAL A 475 -7.85 2.86 -3.89
CA VAL A 475 -8.46 2.56 -2.59
C VAL A 475 -8.54 1.05 -2.36
N SER A 476 -8.61 0.61 -1.10
CA SER A 476 -8.54 -0.83 -0.78
C SER A 476 -9.85 -1.61 -0.93
N TRP A 477 -11.00 -0.95 -0.99
CA TRP A 477 -12.33 -1.60 -0.97
C TRP A 477 -12.99 -1.78 -2.35
N THR A 478 -12.48 -1.12 -3.39
CA THR A 478 -13.00 -1.24 -4.76
C THR A 478 -11.90 -1.01 -5.79
N ASP A 479 -11.98 -1.71 -6.91
CA ASP A 479 -11.10 -1.48 -8.07
C ASP A 479 -11.72 -0.49 -9.09
N VAL A 480 -12.96 -0.06 -8.85
CA VAL A 480 -13.64 0.94 -9.68
C VAL A 480 -13.16 2.33 -9.29
N GLY A 481 -12.95 3.17 -10.30
CA GLY A 481 -12.65 4.59 -10.08
C GLY A 481 -13.78 5.33 -9.36
N GLY A 482 -13.49 6.53 -8.89
CA GLY A 482 -14.44 7.37 -8.20
C GLY A 482 -14.01 8.83 -8.23
N THR A 483 -14.63 9.63 -7.38
CA THR A 483 -14.36 11.07 -7.31
C THR A 483 -13.86 11.46 -5.94
N TYR A 484 -13.04 12.49 -5.90
CA TYR A 484 -12.62 13.14 -4.67
C TYR A 484 -12.58 14.64 -4.88
N PHE A 485 -12.48 15.39 -3.80
CA PHE A 485 -12.66 16.84 -3.78
C PHE A 485 -11.47 17.49 -3.11
N ILE A 486 -11.00 18.59 -3.68
CA ILE A 486 -10.02 19.48 -3.07
C ILE A 486 -10.73 20.82 -2.83
N ALA A 487 -11.02 21.12 -1.58
CA ALA A 487 -11.63 22.37 -1.14
C ALA A 487 -10.54 23.31 -0.61
N THR A 488 -10.36 24.48 -1.20
CA THR A 488 -9.42 25.50 -0.71
C THR A 488 -10.19 26.53 0.12
N LYS A 489 -9.68 26.86 1.31
CA LYS A 489 -10.19 27.97 2.12
C LYS A 489 -9.88 29.30 1.42
N ASP A 490 -10.93 30.04 1.09
CA ASP A 490 -10.91 31.29 0.34
C ASP A 490 -12.08 32.19 0.77
N SER A 491 -11.82 33.11 1.71
CA SER A 491 -12.83 34.10 2.15
C SER A 491 -13.06 35.26 1.19
N SER A 492 -12.29 35.39 0.09
CA SER A 492 -12.41 36.52 -0.83
C SER A 492 -13.80 36.60 -1.48
N ARG A 493 -14.39 35.44 -1.80
CA ARG A 493 -15.73 35.33 -2.41
C ARG A 493 -16.82 35.85 -1.48
N LEU A 494 -16.72 35.51 -0.20
CA LEU A 494 -17.68 35.96 0.80
C LEU A 494 -17.55 37.47 1.04
N ARG A 495 -16.31 37.98 1.12
CA ARG A 495 -16.04 39.42 1.24
C ARG A 495 -16.60 40.21 0.06
N ALA A 496 -16.32 39.79 -1.17
CA ALA A 496 -16.83 40.44 -2.37
C ALA A 496 -18.38 40.42 -2.44
N PHE A 497 -19.02 39.34 -1.99
CA PHE A 497 -20.48 39.28 -1.94
C PHE A 497 -21.06 40.22 -0.86
N ALA A 498 -20.45 40.27 0.32
CA ALA A 498 -20.86 41.19 1.38
C ALA A 498 -20.70 42.66 0.95
N GLU A 499 -19.61 43.00 0.26
CA GLU A 499 -19.39 44.32 -0.34
C GLU A 499 -20.41 44.67 -1.42
N SER A 500 -20.93 43.68 -2.17
CA SER A 500 -21.97 43.92 -3.19
C SER A 500 -23.39 44.13 -2.62
N MET A 501 -23.61 43.81 -1.34
CA MET A 501 -24.88 44.01 -0.65
C MET A 501 -24.92 45.31 0.18
N GLY A 502 -23.77 45.91 0.46
CA GLY A 502 -23.63 47.23 1.09
C GLY A 502 -23.52 48.33 0.03
#